data_AF-A0A1G9CJK0-F1
#
_entry.id   AF-A0A1G9CJK0-F1
#
_cell.length_a   1.000
_cell.length_b   1.000
_cell.length_c   1.000
_cell.angle_alpha   90.00
_cell.angle_beta   90.00
_cell.angle_gamma   90.00
#
_symmetry.space_group_name_H-M   'P 1'
#
loop_
_entity.id
_entity.type
_entity.pdbx_description
1 polymer ?
#
loop_
_entity_poly.entity_id
_entity_poly.type
_entity_poly.pdbx_seq_one_letter_code
_entity_poly.pdbx_strand_id
1 'polypeptide(L)'
;MKQLTIPLEDIKSIHYYPGPEKLSKDEKQCTFDVVLANFIKEKPTFEVEFYTPKEVKLIYRFKKKVVEVHLRPDEPQKFYDTLTAKLDKLNE
;
A
#
# COMPACT_ATOMS: atom_id res chain seq x y z
N MET A 1 -13.49 -9.40 -0.39
CA MET A 1 -12.22 -8.92 -0.99
C MET A 1 -11.90 -7.53 -0.41
N LYS A 2 -10.65 -7.28 -0.01
CA LYS A 2 -10.18 -5.94 0.37
C LYS A 2 -9.71 -5.24 -0.92
N GLN A 3 -10.16 -4.02 -1.21
CA GLN A 3 -9.70 -3.27 -2.40
C GLN A 3 -9.44 -1.78 -2.11
N LEU A 4 -8.45 -1.21 -2.79
CA LEU A 4 -8.19 0.23 -2.85
C LEU A 4 -8.03 0.64 -4.31
N THR A 5 -8.69 1.73 -4.71
CA THR A 5 -8.49 2.38 -6.01
C THR A 5 -8.03 3.80 -5.77
N ILE A 6 -6.91 4.17 -6.37
CA ILE A 6 -6.20 5.42 -6.11
C ILE A 6 -5.64 5.95 -7.43
N PRO A 7 -5.92 7.22 -7.79
CA PRO A 7 -5.24 7.90 -8.88
C PRO A 7 -3.73 7.93 -8.68
N LEU A 8 -2.98 7.92 -9.78
CA LEU A 8 -1.51 7.86 -9.71
C LEU A 8 -0.91 9.16 -9.14
N GLU A 9 -1.49 10.30 -9.54
CA GLU A 9 -1.17 11.65 -9.04
C GLU A 9 -1.30 11.81 -7.53
N ASP A 10 -1.95 10.86 -6.87
CA ASP A 10 -2.13 10.87 -5.44
C ASP A 10 -1.06 10.10 -4.67
N ILE A 11 -0.10 9.45 -5.33
CA ILE A 11 1.00 8.69 -4.70
C ILE A 11 2.16 9.62 -4.35
N LYS A 12 2.49 9.74 -3.06
CA LYS A 12 3.55 10.60 -2.52
C LYS A 12 4.94 9.96 -2.61
N SER A 13 5.08 8.68 -2.28
CA SER A 13 6.38 7.98 -2.28
C SER A 13 6.20 6.46 -2.30
N ILE A 14 7.26 5.70 -2.57
CA ILE A 14 7.28 4.25 -2.40
C ILE A 14 8.64 3.80 -1.83
N HIS A 15 8.62 3.00 -0.76
CA HIS A 15 9.83 2.57 -0.05
C HIS A 15 9.76 1.09 0.39
N TYR A 16 10.93 0.50 0.71
CA TYR A 16 10.98 -0.81 1.36
C TYR A 16 10.53 -0.68 2.81
N TYR A 17 9.55 -1.49 3.22
CA TYR A 17 9.06 -1.47 4.60
C TYR A 17 10.16 -1.95 5.57
N PRO A 18 10.68 -1.10 6.47
CA PRO A 18 11.78 -1.47 7.35
C PRO A 18 11.33 -2.42 8.48
N GLY A 19 10.02 -2.45 8.79
CA GLY A 19 9.41 -3.29 9.83
C GLY A 19 8.52 -2.46 10.77
N PRO A 20 7.90 -3.08 11.80
CA PRO A 20 7.85 -4.51 12.16
C PRO A 20 6.73 -5.30 11.43
N GLU A 21 6.81 -6.63 11.38
CA GLU A 21 5.78 -7.49 10.74
C GLU A 21 4.36 -7.25 11.27
N LYS A 22 4.26 -6.88 12.55
CA LYS A 22 3.00 -6.56 13.23
C LYS A 22 2.93 -5.07 13.54
N LEU A 23 2.02 -4.40 12.83
CA LEU A 23 1.57 -3.06 13.16
C LEU A 23 0.94 -3.04 14.57
N SER A 24 1.27 -2.01 15.35
CA SER A 24 0.60 -1.64 16.59
C SER A 24 -0.89 -1.31 16.35
N LYS A 25 -1.68 -1.13 17.41
CA LYS A 25 -3.11 -0.79 17.29
C LYS A 25 -3.31 0.56 16.59
N ASP A 26 -2.46 1.54 16.89
CA ASP A 26 -2.55 2.89 16.34
C ASP A 26 -2.17 2.90 14.86
N GLU A 27 -1.11 2.17 14.47
CA GLU A 27 -0.71 2.04 13.06
C GLU A 27 -1.78 1.31 12.22
N LYS A 28 -2.36 0.23 12.75
CA LYS A 28 -3.49 -0.47 12.10
C LYS A 28 -4.68 0.44 11.85
N GLN A 29 -4.84 1.51 12.62
CA GLN A 29 -5.91 2.47 12.47
C GLN A 29 -5.72 3.37 11.24
N CYS A 30 -4.49 3.54 10.75
CA CYS A 30 -4.15 4.40 9.61
C CYS A 30 -3.70 3.63 8.36
N THR A 31 -3.26 2.36 8.49
CA THR A 31 -2.72 1.57 7.37
C THR A 31 -3.76 0.64 6.71
N PHE A 32 -3.81 0.56 5.37
CA PHE A 32 -4.60 -0.44 4.66
C PHE A 32 -3.79 -1.72 4.46
N ASP A 33 -3.88 -2.61 5.45
CA ASP A 33 -3.14 -3.87 5.45
C ASP A 33 -3.80 -4.92 4.55
N VAL A 34 -3.20 -5.15 3.37
CA VAL A 34 -3.63 -6.15 2.38
C VAL A 34 -2.84 -7.45 2.45
N VAL A 35 -1.91 -7.60 3.41
CA VAL A 35 -1.19 -8.86 3.63
C VAL A 35 -2.20 -9.93 4.08
N LEU A 36 -2.20 -11.07 3.38
CA LEU A 36 -3.06 -12.21 3.70
C LEU A 36 -2.67 -12.78 5.07
N ALA A 37 -3.67 -12.96 5.94
CA ALA A 37 -3.49 -13.53 7.27
C ALA A 37 -3.37 -15.06 7.20
N ASN A 38 -2.40 -15.61 6.47
CA ASN A 38 -2.12 -17.05 6.51
C ASN A 38 -1.05 -17.33 7.56
N PHE A 39 -1.49 -17.63 8.79
CA PHE A 39 -0.75 -18.17 9.96
C PHE A 39 0.54 -17.46 10.45
N ILE A 40 1.28 -16.74 9.61
CA ILE A 40 2.34 -15.77 9.94
C ILE A 40 2.18 -14.61 8.95
N LYS A 41 2.05 -13.38 9.45
CA LYS A 41 1.90 -12.19 8.58
C LYS A 41 3.24 -11.90 7.93
N GLU A 42 3.38 -12.26 6.66
CA GLU A 42 4.62 -12.10 5.91
C GLU A 42 4.98 -10.62 5.73
N LYS A 43 6.29 -10.30 5.78
CA LYS A 43 6.78 -8.94 5.62
C LYS A 43 6.39 -8.38 4.24
N PRO A 44 5.77 -7.18 4.16
CA PRO A 44 5.54 -6.48 2.90
C PRO A 44 6.83 -6.26 2.12
N THR A 45 6.75 -6.31 0.79
CA THR A 45 7.90 -5.98 -0.07
C THR A 45 8.01 -4.49 -0.29
N PHE A 46 6.88 -3.79 -0.42
CA PHE A 46 6.82 -2.35 -0.68
C PHE A 46 5.78 -1.65 0.19
N GLU A 47 6.04 -0.37 0.47
CA GLU A 47 5.13 0.62 1.05
C GLU A 47 4.92 1.74 0.04
N VAL A 48 3.67 2.08 -0.28
CA VAL A 48 3.29 3.15 -1.22
C VAL A 48 2.52 4.22 -0.45
N GLU A 49 3.07 5.42 -0.29
CA GLU A 49 2.45 6.57 0.38
C GLU A 49 1.59 7.41 -0.58
N PHE A 50 0.64 8.17 -0.03
CA PHE A 50 -0.24 9.08 -0.78
C PHE A 50 -0.10 10.54 -0.33
N TYR A 51 -0.29 11.50 -1.25
CA TYR A 51 -0.29 12.94 -0.95
C TYR A 51 -1.48 13.35 -0.08
N THR A 52 -2.63 12.71 -0.28
CA THR A 52 -3.85 12.95 0.50
C THR A 52 -4.48 11.61 0.91
N PRO A 53 -5.19 11.54 2.06
CA PRO A 53 -5.84 10.31 2.49
C PRO A 53 -6.84 9.77 1.48
N LYS A 54 -6.76 8.47 1.18
CA LYS A 54 -7.58 7.77 0.19
C LYS A 54 -8.58 6.83 0.80
N GLU A 55 -9.82 6.89 0.31
CA GLU A 55 -10.90 6.04 0.78
C GLU A 55 -10.77 4.63 0.18
N VAL A 56 -10.52 3.65 1.04
CA VAL A 56 -10.48 2.22 0.70
C VAL A 56 -11.83 1.58 0.96
N LYS A 57 -12.21 0.60 0.13
CA LYS A 57 -13.38 -0.25 0.37
C LYS A 57 -12.92 -1.58 0.95
N LEU A 58 -13.28 -1.81 2.20
CA LEU A 58 -13.10 -3.06 2.92
C LEU A 58 -14.28 -4.00 2.65
N ILE A 59 -14.20 -5.20 3.23
CA ILE A 59 -15.29 -6.19 3.22
C ILE A 59 -16.53 -5.56 3.90
N TYR A 60 -17.75 -5.96 3.50
CA TYR A 60 -19.02 -5.51 4.09
C TYR A 60 -19.30 -3.99 3.99
N ARG A 61 -18.90 -3.34 2.89
CA ARG A 61 -19.13 -1.90 2.65
C ARG A 61 -18.46 -0.95 3.66
N PHE A 62 -17.59 -1.47 4.52
CA PHE A 62 -16.76 -0.62 5.38
C PHE A 62 -15.82 0.23 4.53
N LYS A 63 -15.72 1.50 4.89
CA LYS A 63 -14.83 2.47 4.25
C LYS A 63 -13.81 2.94 5.28
N LYS A 64 -12.57 3.14 4.85
CA LYS A 64 -11.49 3.66 5.69
C LYS A 64 -10.69 4.67 4.87
N LYS A 65 -10.14 5.72 5.50
CA LYS A 65 -9.17 6.61 4.85
C LYS A 65 -7.76 6.14 5.21
N VAL A 66 -6.87 6.03 4.23
CA VAL A 66 -5.47 5.62 4.44
C VAL A 66 -4.51 6.53 3.71
N VAL A 67 -3.29 6.63 4.23
CA VAL A 67 -2.22 7.44 3.65
C VAL A 67 -1.13 6.59 3.01
N GLU A 68 -1.20 5.27 3.15
CA GLU A 68 -0.21 4.33 2.60
C GLU A 68 -0.81 2.93 2.35
N VAL A 69 -0.13 2.15 1.50
CA VAL A 69 -0.40 0.73 1.23
C VAL A 69 0.89 -0.08 1.38
N HIS A 70 0.80 -1.19 2.12
CA HIS A 70 1.86 -2.20 2.21
C HIS A 70 1.49 -3.41 1.35
N LEU A 71 2.35 -3.80 0.40
CA LEU A 71 2.06 -4.91 -0.51
C LEU A 71 3.27 -5.81 -0.81
N ARG A 72 2.99 -7.05 -1.22
CA ARG A 72 3.97 -8.00 -1.77
C ARG A 72 3.47 -8.47 -3.14
N PRO A 73 4.05 -7.97 -4.24
CA PRO A 73 3.70 -8.44 -5.58
C PRO A 73 4.43 -9.74 -5.93
N ASP A 74 3.91 -10.50 -6.88
CA ASP A 74 4.49 -11.77 -7.32
C ASP A 74 5.84 -11.58 -8.06
N GLU A 75 6.01 -10.45 -8.75
CA GLU A 75 7.26 -10.06 -9.45
C GLU A 75 7.78 -8.70 -8.90
N PRO A 76 8.50 -8.67 -7.76
CA PRO A 76 8.91 -7.43 -7.10
C PRO A 76 9.66 -6.43 -7.96
N GLN A 77 10.70 -6.88 -8.67
CA GLN A 77 11.55 -5.98 -9.45
C GLN A 77 10.76 -5.35 -10.62
N LYS A 78 10.06 -6.18 -11.38
CA LYS A 78 9.24 -5.72 -12.51
C LYS A 78 8.13 -4.77 -12.08
N PHE A 79 7.52 -5.03 -10.92
CA PHE A 79 6.54 -4.12 -10.33
C PHE A 79 7.15 -2.75 -10.04
N TYR A 80 8.32 -2.72 -9.38
CA TYR A 80 9.03 -1.50 -9.03
C TYR A 80 9.45 -0.70 -10.27
N ASP A 81 10.10 -1.35 -11.23
CA ASP A 81 10.59 -0.69 -12.46
C ASP A 81 9.43 -0.08 -13.26
N THR A 82 8.34 -0.84 -13.41
CA THR A 82 7.15 -0.38 -14.14
C THR A 82 6.48 0.80 -13.45
N LEU A 83 6.36 0.76 -12.13
CA LEU A 83 5.72 1.83 -11.38
C LEU A 83 6.56 3.11 -11.40
N THR A 84 7.87 2.99 -11.21
CA THR A 84 8.81 4.12 -11.23
C THR A 84 8.82 4.80 -12.60
N ALA A 85 8.94 4.03 -13.68
CA ALA A 85 8.91 4.59 -15.04
C ALA A 85 7.60 5.30 -15.40
N LYS A 86 6.48 4.93 -14.76
CA LYS A 86 5.20 5.63 -14.92
C LYS A 86 5.13 6.93 -14.10
N LEU A 87 5.72 6.94 -12.91
CA LEU A 87 5.78 8.13 -12.06
C LEU A 87 6.69 9.19 -12.66
N ASP A 88 7.86 8.80 -13.20
CA ASP A 88 8.79 9.73 -13.83
C ASP A 88 8.14 10.46 -15.03
N LYS A 89 7.45 9.72 -15.90
CA LYS A 89 6.70 10.29 -17.03
C LYS A 89 5.54 11.20 -16.65
N LEU A 90 5.02 11.09 -15.43
CA LEU A 90 3.95 11.95 -14.93
C LEU A 90 4.51 13.30 -14.46
N ASN A 91 5.79 13.33 -14.09
CA ASN A 91 6.49 14.50 -13.56
C ASN A 91 7.26 15.29 -14.64
N GLU A 92 7.31 14.79 -15.88
CA GLU A 92 7.78 15.48 -17.09
C GLU A 92 6.67 16.35 -17.72
#